data_AF-A0A7W1K8K8-F1
#
_entry.id   AF-A0A7W1K8K8-F1
#
_cell.length_a   1.000
_cell.length_b   1.000
_cell.length_c   1.000
_cell.angle_alpha   90.00
_cell.angle_beta   90.00
_cell.angle_gamma   90.00
#
_symmetry.space_group_name_H-M   'P 1'
#
loop_
_entity.id
_entity.type
_entity.pdbx_description
1 polymer ?
#
loop_
_entity_poly.entity_id
_entity_poly.type
_entity_poly.pdbx_seq_one_letter_code
_entity_poly.pdbx_strand_id
1 'polypeptide(L)'
;MTHARASLLSAAAVAVAALVLGGCGGSDEKDIREVVKTSQRLEDRSRVCGLMTPRAQAQATALFGGGSCARLELERDEDAPTNSEIDKASLKVRGDRAVLSFGGEDPDLGLRKVDGRWLIDNTINASLDEKPRRYDDAVAKGSDEQQVRAVLKANAAAFAKGDYTRACDLLSYGAEAQIFAGAVFAASADPKAAPPKGASCAAVIRIVEKAAGAKDAFSENVLTAGQIDAAKIAIRGDRAAVSVGDDLHLAVRQEGHWLVGPDPEGLASDEPPTAAEPDLERCWRRAGASIATTARDLRFAVGDRVRALSVNDGHISIKGADWRIFYTESRGSDTPRFERVLHKSILSKPRTARAVAYVRDARAHPRVVARARDCGGPLKYTLKPVG
;
A
#
# COMPACT_ATOMS: atom_id res chain seq x y z
N MET A 1 -56.26 -21.03 -29.96
CA MET A 1 -55.78 -19.81 -29.26
C MET A 1 -54.28 -20.00 -29.05
N THR A 2 -53.44 -19.58 -30.01
CA THR A 2 -52.73 -18.26 -30.05
C THR A 2 -51.64 -18.15 -28.97
N HIS A 3 -50.33 -18.13 -29.24
CA HIS A 3 -49.48 -18.24 -30.45
C HIS A 3 -48.15 -18.96 -30.04
N ALA A 4 -47.45 -19.78 -30.86
CA ALA A 4 -46.52 -19.41 -31.97
C ALA A 4 -45.47 -18.34 -31.55
N ARG A 5 -44.14 -18.38 -31.78
CA ARG A 5 -43.15 -19.14 -32.62
C ARG A 5 -41.73 -18.88 -32.02
N ALA A 6 -40.58 -19.49 -32.38
CA ALA A 6 -40.20 -20.73 -33.09
C ALA A 6 -38.64 -20.95 -33.06
N SER A 7 -38.20 -22.16 -33.45
CA SER A 7 -36.94 -22.53 -34.15
C SER A 7 -35.54 -22.08 -33.68
N LEU A 8 -34.75 -23.09 -33.25
CA LEU A 8 -33.51 -23.59 -33.88
C LEU A 8 -32.70 -22.71 -34.85
N LEU A 9 -31.39 -22.63 -34.57
CA LEU A 9 -30.17 -22.58 -35.42
C LEU A 9 -29.03 -22.25 -34.43
N SER A 10 -27.77 -22.69 -34.47
CA SER A 10 -26.99 -23.74 -35.16
C SER A 10 -25.57 -23.64 -34.55
N ALA A 11 -24.70 -24.63 -34.76
CA ALA A 11 -23.39 -24.67 -34.06
C ALA A 11 -22.33 -23.69 -34.60
N ALA A 12 -21.43 -23.25 -33.71
CA ALA A 12 -20.07 -22.85 -34.05
C ALA A 12 -19.12 -23.18 -32.89
N ALA A 13 -18.62 -24.43 -32.87
CA ALA A 13 -17.47 -24.77 -32.04
C ALA A 13 -16.20 -24.23 -32.72
N VAL A 14 -15.59 -23.19 -32.15
CA VAL A 14 -14.26 -22.73 -32.59
C VAL A 14 -13.22 -23.32 -31.65
N ALA A 15 -12.65 -24.45 -32.06
CA ALA A 15 -11.40 -24.92 -31.50
C ALA A 15 -10.27 -24.01 -31.99
N VAL A 16 -9.58 -23.32 -31.07
CA VAL A 16 -8.29 -22.68 -31.36
C VAL A 16 -7.20 -23.57 -30.80
N ALA A 17 -6.65 -24.41 -31.66
CA ALA A 17 -5.44 -25.18 -31.36
C ALA A 17 -4.24 -24.22 -31.28
N ALA A 18 -3.37 -24.42 -30.30
CA ALA A 18 -2.11 -23.70 -30.21
C ALA A 18 -1.14 -24.20 -31.32
N LEU A 19 -0.58 -23.27 -32.07
CA LEU A 19 0.60 -23.52 -32.91
C LEU A 19 1.58 -22.37 -32.75
N VAL A 20 2.66 -22.66 -32.02
CA VAL A 20 3.84 -21.79 -31.92
C VAL A 20 4.67 -21.98 -33.19
N LEU A 21 4.87 -20.92 -33.97
CA LEU A 21 6.09 -20.63 -34.74
C LEU A 21 6.12 -19.11 -35.04
N GLY A 22 7.32 -18.52 -35.11
CA GLY A 22 7.52 -17.08 -34.89
C GLY A 22 6.90 -16.15 -35.95
N GLY A 23 6.32 -15.01 -35.50
CA GLY A 23 5.88 -13.95 -36.41
C GLY A 23 4.73 -13.02 -35.95
N CYS A 24 4.63 -12.62 -34.68
CA CYS A 24 3.55 -11.71 -34.21
C CYS A 24 4.00 -10.62 -33.21
N GLY A 25 5.17 -10.01 -33.41
CA GLY A 25 5.70 -8.98 -32.49
C GLY A 25 4.93 -7.65 -32.44
N GLY A 26 4.13 -7.34 -33.46
CA GLY A 26 3.59 -5.99 -33.67
C GLY A 26 2.48 -5.51 -32.72
N SER A 27 1.72 -6.40 -32.07
CA SER A 27 0.71 -5.96 -31.08
C SER A 27 1.37 -5.64 -29.75
N ASP A 28 2.08 -6.62 -29.17
CA ASP A 28 2.68 -6.46 -27.84
C ASP A 28 3.67 -5.29 -27.78
N GLU A 29 4.52 -5.10 -28.80
CA GLU A 29 5.41 -3.94 -28.86
C GLU A 29 4.66 -2.60 -28.87
N LYS A 30 3.59 -2.50 -29.68
CA LYS A 30 2.79 -1.28 -29.77
C LYS A 30 2.03 -1.02 -28.47
N ASP A 31 1.46 -2.06 -27.88
CA ASP A 31 0.69 -1.98 -26.62
C ASP A 31 1.61 -1.58 -25.46
N ILE A 32 2.82 -2.14 -25.38
CA ILE A 32 3.87 -1.76 -24.42
C ILE A 32 4.25 -0.29 -24.58
N ARG A 33 4.63 0.15 -25.80
CA ARG A 33 5.04 1.54 -26.03
C ARG A 33 3.90 2.52 -25.73
N GLU A 34 2.66 2.20 -26.09
CA GLU A 34 1.51 3.08 -25.81
C GLU A 34 1.13 3.12 -24.33
N VAL A 35 1.33 2.05 -23.54
CA VAL A 35 1.17 2.09 -22.07
C VAL A 35 2.15 3.11 -21.45
N VAL A 36 3.43 3.07 -21.85
CA VAL A 36 4.46 4.01 -21.35
C VAL A 36 4.18 5.45 -21.81
N LYS A 37 3.81 5.65 -23.08
CA LYS A 37 3.41 6.99 -23.54
C LYS A 37 2.14 7.50 -22.84
N THR A 38 1.20 6.61 -22.52
CA THR A 38 -0.03 6.98 -21.81
C THR A 38 0.28 7.40 -20.38
N SER A 39 1.18 6.71 -19.65
CA SER A 39 1.58 7.16 -18.31
C SER A 39 2.24 8.53 -18.31
N GLN A 40 3.01 8.88 -19.35
CA GLN A 40 3.62 10.22 -19.49
C GLN A 40 2.62 11.33 -19.88
N ARG A 41 1.52 11.00 -20.57
CA ARG A 41 0.48 11.96 -20.96
C ARG A 41 -0.58 12.20 -19.87
N LEU A 42 -0.65 11.37 -18.84
CA LEU A 42 -1.69 11.42 -17.82
C LEU A 42 -1.30 12.31 -16.63
N GLU A 43 -1.96 13.45 -16.51
CA GLU A 43 -1.87 14.32 -15.33
C GLU A 43 -2.58 13.71 -14.09
N ASP A 44 -3.62 12.91 -14.31
CA ASP A 44 -4.35 12.21 -13.25
C ASP A 44 -3.56 11.00 -12.74
N ARG A 45 -2.95 11.18 -11.56
CA ARG A 45 -2.16 10.15 -10.87
C ARG A 45 -2.96 8.87 -10.58
N SER A 46 -4.28 8.95 -10.32
CA SER A 46 -5.10 7.74 -10.14
C SER A 46 -5.17 6.90 -11.42
N ARG A 47 -5.15 7.55 -12.59
CA ARG A 47 -5.12 6.87 -13.90
C ARG A 47 -3.73 6.33 -14.24
N VAL A 48 -2.65 7.04 -13.85
CA VAL A 48 -1.27 6.52 -13.96
C VAL A 48 -1.10 5.24 -13.14
N CYS A 49 -1.56 5.21 -11.89
CA CYS A 49 -1.52 4.01 -11.05
C CYS A 49 -2.33 2.84 -11.67
N GLY A 50 -3.41 3.15 -12.41
CA GLY A 50 -4.18 2.16 -13.18
C GLY A 50 -3.45 1.54 -14.38
N LEU A 51 -2.26 2.02 -14.72
CA LEU A 51 -1.32 1.45 -15.70
C LEU A 51 -0.17 0.68 -15.04
N MET A 52 -0.12 0.63 -13.70
CA MET A 52 0.94 0.00 -12.91
C MET A 52 0.44 -1.26 -12.22
N THR A 53 1.27 -2.29 -12.13
CA THR A 53 1.04 -3.43 -11.23
C THR A 53 1.20 -2.98 -9.77
N PRO A 54 0.72 -3.77 -8.77
CA PRO A 54 0.92 -3.45 -7.36
C PRO A 54 2.41 -3.26 -6.98
N ARG A 55 3.34 -3.89 -7.72
CA ARG A 55 4.77 -3.71 -7.54
C ARG A 55 5.24 -2.32 -7.95
N ALA A 56 4.96 -1.90 -9.17
CA ALA A 56 5.34 -0.57 -9.66
C ALA A 56 4.69 0.54 -8.82
N GLN A 57 3.46 0.35 -8.34
CA GLN A 57 2.82 1.28 -7.40
C GLN A 57 3.59 1.38 -6.06
N ALA A 58 4.04 0.25 -5.50
CA ALA A 58 4.83 0.25 -4.27
C ALA A 58 6.23 0.85 -4.46
N GLN A 59 6.86 0.63 -5.62
CA GLN A 59 8.14 1.23 -6.00
C GLN A 59 8.04 2.75 -6.15
N ALA A 60 7.02 3.25 -6.86
CA ALA A 60 6.74 4.68 -6.94
C ALA A 60 6.48 5.28 -5.55
N THR A 61 5.70 4.62 -4.70
CA THR A 61 5.48 5.06 -3.31
C THR A 61 6.79 5.19 -2.51
N ALA A 62 7.70 4.21 -2.62
CA ALA A 62 8.94 4.19 -1.86
C ALA A 62 9.95 5.26 -2.30
N LEU A 63 9.99 5.60 -3.60
CA LEU A 63 10.89 6.63 -4.14
C LEU A 63 10.39 8.06 -3.89
N PHE A 64 9.07 8.28 -3.85
CA PHE A 64 8.47 9.61 -3.90
C PHE A 64 7.70 10.01 -2.62
N GLY A 65 8.15 9.56 -1.46
CA GLY A 65 7.73 10.13 -0.16
C GLY A 65 6.53 9.50 0.53
N GLY A 66 6.14 8.27 0.16
CA GLY A 66 5.17 7.48 0.94
C GLY A 66 3.68 7.72 0.61
N GLY A 67 2.83 6.85 1.17
CA GLY A 67 1.38 6.86 0.97
C GLY A 67 0.89 6.01 -0.21
N SER A 68 -0.34 6.23 -0.68
CA SER A 68 -0.88 5.51 -1.83
C SER A 68 -0.39 6.13 -3.14
N CYS A 69 -0.05 5.34 -4.16
CA CYS A 69 0.33 5.81 -5.51
C CYS A 69 -0.56 6.98 -6.04
N ALA A 70 -1.88 6.92 -5.82
CA ALA A 70 -2.83 7.95 -6.26
C ALA A 70 -2.77 9.29 -5.48
N ARG A 71 -1.91 9.40 -4.46
CA ARG A 71 -1.65 10.59 -3.64
C ARG A 71 -0.24 11.17 -3.84
N LEU A 72 0.61 10.53 -4.64
CA LEU A 72 1.97 11.03 -4.87
C LEU A 72 1.90 12.35 -5.63
N GLU A 73 2.33 13.42 -4.96
CA GLU A 73 2.62 14.72 -5.59
C GLU A 73 3.94 14.61 -6.33
N LEU A 74 3.91 13.85 -7.43
CA LEU A 74 4.94 13.92 -8.45
C LEU A 74 4.80 15.25 -9.17
N GLU A 75 5.85 16.06 -9.15
CA GLU A 75 6.01 17.11 -10.15
C GLU A 75 6.12 16.46 -11.55
N ARG A 76 5.96 17.26 -12.61
CA ARG A 76 6.21 16.75 -13.95
C ARG A 76 7.72 16.73 -14.15
N ASP A 77 8.28 15.53 -14.07
CA ASP A 77 9.68 15.26 -14.39
C ASP A 77 9.99 15.79 -15.81
N GLU A 78 10.87 16.78 -15.89
CA GLU A 78 11.29 17.39 -17.16
C GLU A 78 12.28 16.50 -17.92
N ASP A 79 12.96 15.59 -17.20
CA ASP A 79 13.88 14.58 -17.74
C ASP A 79 13.14 13.29 -18.17
N ALA A 80 11.81 13.27 -18.06
CA ALA A 80 10.99 12.12 -18.47
C ALA A 80 11.11 11.81 -19.98
N PRO A 81 11.33 10.52 -20.38
CA PRO A 81 11.53 10.16 -21.78
C PRO A 81 10.40 10.62 -22.71
N THR A 82 10.76 11.32 -23.79
CA THR A 82 9.81 11.80 -24.79
C THR A 82 9.18 10.63 -25.56
N ASN A 83 8.05 10.87 -26.24
CA ASN A 83 7.46 9.88 -27.14
C ASN A 83 8.46 9.36 -28.20
N SER A 84 9.43 10.19 -28.63
CA SER A 84 10.47 9.86 -29.61
C SER A 84 11.53 8.91 -29.04
N GLU A 85 11.92 9.10 -27.78
CA GLU A 85 12.81 8.18 -27.07
C GLU A 85 12.08 6.87 -26.73
N ILE A 86 10.82 6.93 -26.30
CA ILE A 86 10.00 5.74 -26.08
C ILE A 86 9.83 4.91 -27.37
N ASP A 87 9.80 5.53 -28.55
CA ASP A 87 9.76 4.81 -29.83
C ASP A 87 11.11 4.22 -30.25
N LYS A 88 12.24 4.84 -29.86
CA LYS A 88 13.59 4.37 -30.19
C LYS A 88 14.17 3.40 -29.17
N ALA A 89 13.63 3.38 -27.95
CA ALA A 89 14.09 2.54 -26.85
C ALA A 89 14.07 1.06 -27.24
N SER A 90 15.11 0.34 -26.81
CA SER A 90 15.28 -1.08 -27.09
C SER A 90 14.27 -1.88 -26.29
N LEU A 91 13.36 -2.58 -26.97
CA LEU A 91 12.36 -3.41 -26.33
C LEU A 91 12.74 -4.89 -26.44
N LYS A 92 12.72 -5.60 -25.31
CA LYS A 92 12.88 -7.05 -25.25
C LYS A 92 11.65 -7.67 -24.58
N VAL A 93 10.99 -8.62 -25.22
CA VAL A 93 9.79 -9.30 -24.72
C VAL A 93 10.07 -10.80 -24.53
N ARG A 94 9.62 -11.36 -23.41
CA ARG A 94 9.72 -12.79 -23.07
C ARG A 94 8.46 -13.23 -22.32
N GLY A 95 7.53 -13.89 -23.01
CA GLY A 95 6.30 -14.39 -22.41
C GLY A 95 5.40 -13.25 -21.89
N ASP A 96 5.06 -13.28 -20.60
CA ASP A 96 4.28 -12.24 -19.93
C ASP A 96 5.11 -11.03 -19.48
N ARG A 97 6.41 -10.94 -19.83
CA ARG A 97 7.32 -9.88 -19.37
C ARG A 97 7.98 -9.14 -20.53
N ALA A 98 8.27 -7.86 -20.30
CA ALA A 98 9.07 -7.05 -21.19
C ALA A 98 10.01 -6.10 -20.43
N VAL A 99 11.10 -5.69 -21.06
CA VAL A 99 11.99 -4.63 -20.58
C VAL A 99 12.22 -3.64 -21.72
N LEU A 100 11.98 -2.37 -21.44
CA LEU A 100 12.19 -1.23 -22.32
C LEU A 100 13.41 -0.45 -21.81
N SER A 101 14.47 -0.42 -22.61
CA SER A 101 15.76 0.22 -22.29
C SER A 101 15.95 1.49 -23.13
N PHE A 102 16.03 2.64 -22.48
CA PHE A 102 16.25 3.94 -23.13
C PHE A 102 17.70 4.16 -23.60
N GLY A 103 18.66 3.44 -22.98
CA GLY A 103 20.09 3.66 -23.15
C GLY A 103 20.65 4.47 -21.99
N GLY A 104 21.92 4.90 -22.07
CA GLY A 104 22.52 5.80 -21.10
C GLY A 104 22.44 5.33 -19.64
N GLU A 105 22.25 6.30 -18.74
CA GLU A 105 22.17 6.09 -17.29
C GLU A 105 20.74 5.74 -16.82
N ASP A 106 19.71 6.11 -17.59
CA ASP A 106 18.28 5.92 -17.28
C ASP A 106 17.91 4.50 -16.82
N PRO A 107 17.03 4.35 -15.81
CA PRO A 107 16.59 3.03 -15.38
C PRO A 107 15.80 2.31 -16.48
N ASP A 108 16.09 1.02 -16.65
CA ASP A 108 15.32 0.16 -17.54
C ASP A 108 13.89 -0.01 -16.99
N LEU A 109 12.88 0.11 -17.85
CA LEU A 109 11.48 0.01 -17.46
C LEU A 109 10.94 -1.40 -17.73
N GLY A 110 10.51 -2.08 -16.68
CA GLY A 110 9.92 -3.41 -16.72
C GLY A 110 8.42 -3.35 -16.88
N LEU A 111 7.87 -4.16 -17.78
CA LEU A 111 6.44 -4.33 -17.98
C LEU A 111 6.02 -5.79 -17.83
N ARG A 112 4.77 -6.00 -17.43
CA ARG A 112 4.16 -7.32 -17.29
C ARG A 112 2.76 -7.37 -17.89
N LYS A 113 2.41 -8.49 -18.51
CA LYS A 113 1.09 -8.78 -19.07
C LYS A 113 0.23 -9.46 -18.02
N VAL A 114 -0.74 -8.74 -17.47
CA VAL A 114 -1.69 -9.21 -16.46
C VAL A 114 -3.08 -9.22 -17.08
N ASP A 115 -3.79 -10.35 -17.01
CA ASP A 115 -5.11 -10.55 -17.62
C ASP A 115 -5.20 -10.08 -19.09
N GLY A 116 -4.15 -10.35 -19.85
CA GLY A 116 -4.02 -9.98 -21.27
C GLY A 116 -3.59 -8.52 -21.53
N ARG A 117 -3.47 -7.67 -20.50
CA ARG A 117 -3.10 -6.26 -20.61
C ARG A 117 -1.66 -6.01 -20.15
N TRP A 118 -0.88 -5.25 -20.91
CA TRP A 118 0.42 -4.76 -20.44
C TRP A 118 0.26 -3.66 -19.40
N LEU A 119 1.06 -3.75 -18.34
CA LEU A 119 1.18 -2.80 -17.23
C LEU A 119 2.65 -2.55 -16.93
N ILE A 120 2.98 -1.38 -16.41
CA ILE A 120 4.30 -1.08 -15.83
C ILE A 120 4.45 -1.91 -14.55
N ASP A 121 5.54 -2.69 -14.43
CA ASP A 121 5.73 -3.66 -13.34
C ASP A 121 6.97 -3.37 -12.47
N ASN A 122 8.07 -2.91 -13.06
CA ASN A 122 9.29 -2.59 -12.34
C ASN A 122 9.92 -1.30 -12.87
N THR A 123 10.01 -0.26 -12.04
CA THR A 123 10.55 1.06 -12.39
C THR A 123 11.96 1.31 -11.86
N ILE A 124 12.59 0.32 -11.21
CA ILE A 124 13.84 0.51 -10.46
C ILE A 124 14.97 -0.38 -11.02
N ASN A 125 14.68 -1.66 -11.26
CA ASN A 125 15.70 -2.67 -11.54
C ASN A 125 15.20 -3.74 -12.53
N ALA A 126 14.52 -3.31 -13.59
CA ALA A 126 13.86 -4.22 -14.52
C ALA A 126 14.81 -5.28 -15.11
N SER A 127 14.33 -6.53 -15.18
CA SER A 127 15.07 -7.65 -15.76
C SER A 127 14.13 -8.73 -16.29
N LEU A 128 14.46 -9.31 -17.44
CA LEU A 128 13.77 -10.49 -17.99
C LEU A 128 14.17 -11.81 -17.31
N ASP A 129 15.30 -11.81 -16.60
CA ASP A 129 15.85 -12.99 -15.92
C ASP A 129 15.45 -13.04 -14.43
N GLU A 130 14.64 -12.08 -13.98
CA GLU A 130 14.01 -12.12 -12.67
C GLU A 130 13.10 -13.34 -12.54
N LYS A 131 13.33 -14.12 -11.48
CA LYS A 131 12.52 -15.28 -11.15
C LYS A 131 11.22 -14.84 -10.45
N PRO A 132 10.08 -15.52 -10.69
CA PRO A 132 8.89 -15.34 -9.88
C PRO A 132 9.20 -15.53 -8.38
N ARG A 133 8.64 -14.65 -7.56
CA ARG A 133 8.68 -14.69 -6.09
C ARG A 133 8.18 -16.04 -5.59
N ARG A 134 8.88 -16.63 -4.62
CA ARG A 134 8.54 -17.94 -4.06
C ARG A 134 7.86 -17.80 -2.70
N TYR A 135 6.54 -17.89 -2.72
CA TYR A 135 5.76 -18.09 -1.51
C TYR A 135 6.03 -19.48 -0.92
N ASP A 136 6.07 -19.57 0.41
CA ASP A 136 6.37 -20.80 1.14
C ASP A 136 5.13 -21.25 1.93
N ASP A 137 4.56 -22.38 1.51
CA ASP A 137 3.38 -22.97 2.13
C ASP A 137 3.59 -23.33 3.62
N ALA A 138 4.84 -23.41 4.10
CA ALA A 138 5.12 -23.62 5.52
C ALA A 138 4.77 -22.38 6.37
N VAL A 139 4.95 -21.16 5.86
CA VAL A 139 4.60 -19.92 6.59
C VAL A 139 3.15 -19.48 6.35
N ALA A 140 2.45 -20.08 5.38
CA ALA A 140 1.05 -19.77 5.05
C ALA A 140 0.01 -20.59 5.86
N LYS A 141 0.44 -21.35 6.88
CA LYS A 141 -0.43 -22.23 7.69
C LYS A 141 -0.80 -21.58 9.03
N GLY A 142 -2.01 -21.89 9.51
CA GLY A 142 -2.53 -21.41 10.80
C GLY A 142 -3.32 -20.10 10.68
N SER A 143 -3.56 -19.45 11.82
CA SER A 143 -4.22 -18.14 11.88
C SER A 143 -3.33 -17.02 11.31
N ASP A 144 -3.92 -15.88 10.97
CA ASP A 144 -3.18 -14.73 10.44
C ASP A 144 -2.02 -14.30 11.36
N GLU A 145 -2.22 -14.34 12.69
CA GLU A 145 -1.17 -14.06 13.66
C GLU A 145 -0.03 -15.08 13.62
N GLN A 146 -0.36 -16.37 13.48
CA GLN A 146 0.64 -17.44 13.33
C GLN A 146 1.43 -17.27 12.03
N GLN A 147 0.77 -16.91 10.92
CA GLN A 147 1.41 -16.64 9.63
C GLN A 147 2.32 -15.41 9.69
N VAL A 148 1.90 -14.32 10.34
CA VAL A 148 2.72 -13.11 10.55
C VAL A 148 3.96 -13.44 11.39
N ARG A 149 3.83 -14.19 12.50
CA ARG A 149 4.98 -14.65 13.29
C ARG A 149 5.89 -15.58 12.47
N ALA A 150 5.33 -16.46 11.64
CA ALA A 150 6.07 -17.40 10.81
C ALA A 150 6.89 -16.70 9.70
N VAL A 151 6.31 -15.74 8.97
CA VAL A 151 7.04 -15.01 7.91
C VAL A 151 8.16 -14.16 8.48
N LEU A 152 7.94 -13.48 9.62
CA LEU A 152 8.98 -12.70 10.30
C LEU A 152 10.13 -13.61 10.78
N LYS A 153 9.81 -14.75 11.41
CA LYS A 153 10.85 -15.71 11.85
C LYS A 153 11.62 -16.31 10.68
N ALA A 154 10.94 -16.62 9.58
CA ALA A 154 11.58 -17.15 8.37
C ALA A 154 12.51 -16.11 7.72
N ASN A 155 12.09 -14.85 7.68
CA ASN A 155 12.91 -13.75 7.15
C ASN A 155 14.14 -13.50 8.04
N ALA A 156 13.95 -13.42 9.36
CA ALA A 156 15.04 -13.28 10.32
C ALA A 156 16.05 -14.43 10.25
N ALA A 157 15.57 -15.68 10.15
CA ALA A 157 16.41 -16.85 9.98
C ALA A 157 17.14 -16.90 8.62
N ALA A 158 16.60 -16.23 7.59
CA ALA A 158 17.26 -16.09 6.28
C ALA A 158 18.37 -15.04 6.32
N PHE A 159 18.11 -13.86 6.90
CA PHE A 159 19.13 -12.82 7.15
C PHE A 159 20.28 -13.35 8.01
N ALA A 160 19.98 -14.00 9.14
CA ALA A 160 21.01 -14.59 10.02
C ALA A 160 21.88 -15.68 9.36
N LYS A 161 21.47 -16.22 8.20
CA LYS A 161 22.23 -17.20 7.40
C LYS A 161 22.90 -16.58 6.16
N GLY A 162 22.69 -15.30 5.87
CA GLY A 162 23.09 -14.66 4.62
C GLY A 162 22.32 -15.17 3.38
N ASP A 163 21.17 -15.84 3.56
CA ASP A 163 20.30 -16.29 2.47
C ASP A 163 19.38 -15.15 2.04
N TYR A 164 19.98 -14.12 1.46
CA TYR A 164 19.26 -12.93 1.00
C TYR A 164 18.27 -13.23 -0.13
N THR A 165 18.44 -14.34 -0.86
CA THR A 165 17.44 -14.78 -1.84
C THR A 165 16.15 -15.16 -1.12
N ARG A 166 16.26 -16.02 -0.09
CA ARG A 166 15.11 -16.40 0.74
C ARG A 166 14.54 -15.23 1.53
N ALA A 167 15.39 -14.33 2.02
CA ALA A 167 14.95 -13.12 2.71
C ALA A 167 14.10 -12.24 1.79
N CYS A 168 14.59 -11.93 0.57
CA CYS A 168 13.87 -11.14 -0.43
C CYS A 168 12.53 -11.78 -0.84
N ASP A 169 12.46 -13.11 -1.00
CA ASP A 169 11.21 -13.85 -1.27
C ASP A 169 10.12 -13.61 -0.20
N LEU A 170 10.51 -13.21 1.02
CA LEU A 170 9.61 -12.93 2.14
C LEU A 170 9.30 -11.43 2.36
N LEU A 171 9.95 -10.53 1.63
CA LEU A 171 9.67 -9.09 1.66
C LEU A 171 8.47 -8.71 0.79
N SER A 172 7.65 -7.76 1.22
CA SER A 172 6.65 -7.13 0.35
C SER A 172 7.30 -6.28 -0.75
N TYR A 173 6.55 -5.91 -1.80
CA TYR A 173 7.08 -5.03 -2.84
C TYR A 173 7.51 -3.65 -2.28
N GLY A 174 6.86 -3.16 -1.23
CA GLY A 174 7.25 -1.92 -0.55
C GLY A 174 8.59 -2.04 0.20
N ALA A 175 8.77 -3.12 0.96
CA ALA A 175 10.03 -3.41 1.65
C ALA A 175 11.17 -3.66 0.67
N GLU A 176 10.91 -4.38 -0.42
CA GLU A 176 11.86 -4.57 -1.51
C GLU A 176 12.27 -3.22 -2.11
N ALA A 177 11.31 -2.34 -2.41
CA ALA A 177 11.59 -1.02 -2.98
C ALA A 177 12.42 -0.12 -2.04
N GLN A 178 12.19 -0.15 -0.73
CA GLN A 178 13.01 0.57 0.24
C GLN A 178 14.47 0.12 0.24
N ILE A 179 14.76 -1.18 0.05
CA ILE A 179 16.14 -1.69 -0.06
C ILE A 179 16.83 -1.10 -1.30
N PHE A 180 16.14 -0.99 -2.43
CA PHE A 180 16.70 -0.33 -3.62
C PHE A 180 16.87 1.17 -3.43
N ALA A 181 15.90 1.86 -2.82
CA ALA A 181 16.01 3.29 -2.51
C ALA A 181 17.21 3.58 -1.59
N GLY A 182 17.41 2.75 -0.55
CA GLY A 182 18.58 2.83 0.33
C GLY A 182 19.91 2.58 -0.39
N ALA A 183 19.93 1.70 -1.39
CA ALA A 183 21.13 1.49 -2.23
C ALA A 183 21.42 2.66 -3.18
N VAL A 184 20.39 3.28 -3.76
CA VAL A 184 20.55 4.51 -4.56
C VAL A 184 21.04 5.67 -3.68
N PHE A 185 20.52 5.79 -2.46
CA PHE A 185 21.00 6.76 -1.48
C PHE A 185 22.47 6.50 -1.09
N ALA A 186 22.84 5.24 -0.80
CA ALA A 186 24.24 4.87 -0.53
C ALA A 186 25.16 5.17 -1.74
N ALA A 187 24.66 4.99 -2.97
CA ALA A 187 25.40 5.30 -4.20
C ALA A 187 25.72 6.79 -4.37
N SER A 188 24.90 7.68 -3.81
CA SER A 188 25.17 9.13 -3.77
C SER A 188 26.36 9.50 -2.87
N ALA A 189 26.66 8.66 -1.87
CA ALA A 189 27.81 8.85 -0.96
C ALA A 189 29.06 8.11 -1.44
N ASP A 190 28.91 6.91 -2.02
CA ASP A 190 29.98 6.20 -2.76
C ASP A 190 29.42 5.64 -4.08
N PRO A 191 29.81 6.17 -5.25
CA PRO A 191 29.37 5.65 -6.55
C PRO A 191 29.66 4.16 -6.79
N LYS A 192 30.58 3.54 -6.02
CA LYS A 192 30.84 2.09 -6.08
C LYS A 192 29.76 1.25 -5.37
N ALA A 193 28.87 1.89 -4.61
CA ALA A 193 27.67 1.29 -4.03
C ALA A 193 26.45 1.35 -4.97
N ALA A 194 26.59 1.91 -6.18
CA ALA A 194 25.54 1.88 -7.19
C ALA A 194 25.15 0.42 -7.55
N PRO A 195 23.88 0.02 -7.41
CA PRO A 195 23.44 -1.29 -7.85
C PRO A 195 23.51 -1.38 -9.39
N PRO A 196 24.08 -2.45 -9.97
CA PRO A 196 24.14 -2.59 -11.42
C PRO A 196 22.73 -2.74 -12.03
N LYS A 197 22.54 -2.33 -13.29
CA LYS A 197 21.25 -2.47 -13.99
C LYS A 197 20.78 -3.93 -13.95
N GLY A 198 19.51 -4.14 -13.59
CA GLY A 198 18.92 -5.47 -13.41
C GLY A 198 19.38 -6.24 -12.16
N ALA A 199 20.04 -5.59 -11.18
CA ALA A 199 20.43 -6.22 -9.91
C ALA A 199 19.22 -6.85 -9.20
N SER A 200 19.38 -8.08 -8.70
CA SER A 200 18.38 -8.70 -7.83
C SER A 200 18.41 -8.08 -6.42
N CYS A 201 17.28 -8.11 -5.71
CA CYS A 201 17.19 -7.67 -4.31
C CYS A 201 18.32 -8.26 -3.44
N ALA A 202 18.63 -9.55 -3.62
CA ALA A 202 19.70 -10.23 -2.89
C ALA A 202 21.12 -9.74 -3.27
N ALA A 203 21.33 -9.20 -4.47
CA ALA A 203 22.58 -8.53 -4.83
C ALA A 203 22.66 -7.14 -4.20
N VAL A 204 21.55 -6.40 -4.17
CA VAL A 204 21.48 -5.06 -3.59
C VAL A 204 21.70 -5.05 -2.08
N ILE A 205 21.11 -6.00 -1.33
CA ILE A 205 21.40 -6.17 0.11
C ILE A 205 22.90 -6.29 0.36
N ARG A 206 23.61 -7.15 -0.39
CA ARG A 206 25.06 -7.35 -0.25
C ARG A 206 25.88 -6.11 -0.60
N ILE A 207 25.40 -5.26 -1.52
CA ILE A 207 26.05 -4.00 -1.87
C ILE A 207 25.92 -3.00 -0.71
N VAL A 208 24.72 -2.87 -0.14
CA VAL A 208 24.46 -1.97 1.00
C VAL A 208 25.21 -2.42 2.26
N GLU A 209 25.21 -3.70 2.61
CA GLU A 209 26.02 -4.24 3.72
C GLU A 209 27.51 -3.95 3.53
N LYS A 210 28.03 -4.10 2.30
CA LYS A 210 29.43 -3.79 2.01
C LYS A 210 29.71 -2.29 2.12
N ALA A 211 28.80 -1.43 1.65
CA ALA A 211 28.95 0.02 1.67
C ALA A 211 28.88 0.60 3.10
N ALA A 212 28.04 0.03 3.96
CA ALA A 212 27.90 0.42 5.37
C ALA A 212 29.15 0.10 6.22
N GLY A 213 30.15 -0.63 5.69
CA GLY A 213 31.38 -0.98 6.39
C GLY A 213 31.22 -2.03 7.50
N ALA A 214 29.98 -2.36 7.84
CA ALA A 214 29.60 -3.37 8.81
C ALA A 214 28.83 -4.50 8.11
N LYS A 215 29.20 -5.76 8.38
CA LYS A 215 28.16 -6.78 8.50
C LYS A 215 27.15 -6.22 9.50
N ASP A 216 25.86 -6.38 9.21
CA ASP A 216 24.73 -6.08 10.11
C ASP A 216 23.93 -4.79 9.83
N ALA A 217 24.25 -4.05 8.75
CA ALA A 217 23.49 -2.85 8.32
C ALA A 217 21.97 -3.05 8.16
N PHE A 218 21.52 -4.29 7.89
CA PHE A 218 20.11 -4.66 7.95
C PHE A 218 19.74 -5.44 9.22
N SER A 219 20.66 -6.20 9.82
CA SER A 219 20.30 -7.15 10.88
C SER A 219 20.14 -6.53 12.26
N GLU A 220 20.62 -5.31 12.51
CA GLU A 220 20.20 -4.54 13.70
C GLU A 220 18.69 -4.28 13.70
N ASN A 221 18.07 -4.15 12.52
CA ASN A 221 16.64 -3.97 12.33
C ASN A 221 15.85 -5.29 12.10
N VAL A 222 16.53 -6.44 12.15
CA VAL A 222 15.91 -7.77 11.99
C VAL A 222 15.56 -8.34 13.35
N LEU A 223 14.26 -8.46 13.63
CA LEU A 223 13.77 -9.04 14.87
C LEU A 223 14.26 -10.46 15.11
N THR A 224 14.77 -10.73 16.31
CA THR A 224 15.07 -12.09 16.77
C THR A 224 13.80 -12.91 16.98
N ALA A 225 13.91 -14.25 16.92
CA ALA A 225 12.77 -15.14 17.16
C ALA A 225 12.08 -14.90 18.52
N GLY A 226 12.85 -14.57 19.57
CA GLY A 226 12.34 -14.25 20.89
C GLY A 226 11.57 -12.92 20.95
N GLN A 227 12.06 -11.88 20.27
CA GLN A 227 11.32 -10.63 20.08
C GLN A 227 10.01 -10.88 19.32
N ILE A 228 10.05 -11.68 18.25
CA ILE A 228 8.85 -12.02 17.46
C ILE A 228 7.81 -12.81 18.28
N ASP A 229 8.23 -13.66 19.22
CA ASP A 229 7.31 -14.37 20.11
C ASP A 229 6.72 -13.46 21.19
N ALA A 230 7.50 -12.52 21.72
CA ALA A 230 7.04 -11.53 22.70
C ALA A 230 6.21 -10.39 22.06
N ALA A 231 6.27 -10.23 20.73
CA ALA A 231 5.65 -9.11 20.02
C ALA A 231 4.13 -9.05 20.18
N LYS A 232 3.61 -7.82 20.32
CA LYS A 232 2.17 -7.55 20.22
C LYS A 232 1.81 -7.37 18.76
N ILE A 233 0.83 -8.14 18.28
CA ILE A 233 0.42 -8.13 16.88
C ILE A 233 -1.02 -7.62 16.76
N ALA A 234 -1.23 -6.65 15.88
CA ALA A 234 -2.53 -6.07 15.60
C ALA A 234 -2.81 -6.14 14.09
N ILE A 235 -3.86 -6.88 13.72
CA ILE A 235 -4.16 -7.22 12.31
C ILE A 235 -5.45 -6.49 11.87
N ARG A 236 -5.39 -5.80 10.72
CA ARG A 236 -6.52 -5.04 10.14
C ARG A 236 -6.52 -5.22 8.63
N GLY A 237 -7.32 -6.19 8.15
CA GLY A 237 -7.37 -6.54 6.73
C GLY A 237 -6.02 -7.10 6.26
N ASP A 238 -5.46 -6.50 5.22
CA ASP A 238 -4.21 -6.94 4.59
C ASP A 238 -2.95 -6.29 5.20
N ARG A 239 -3.03 -5.78 6.43
CA ARG A 239 -1.89 -5.24 7.19
C ARG A 239 -1.88 -5.74 8.63
N ALA A 240 -0.69 -5.97 9.15
CA ALA A 240 -0.43 -6.28 10.55
C ALA A 240 0.69 -5.39 11.09
N ALA A 241 0.45 -4.78 12.24
CA ALA A 241 1.44 -4.05 13.02
C ALA A 241 2.02 -4.99 14.08
N VAL A 242 3.34 -4.96 14.26
CA VAL A 242 4.09 -5.86 15.12
C VAL A 242 4.99 -5.01 16.01
N SER A 243 4.58 -4.80 17.27
CA SER A 243 5.28 -3.93 18.21
C SER A 243 6.21 -4.74 19.12
N VAL A 244 7.47 -4.30 19.20
CA VAL A 244 8.54 -4.89 20.01
C VAL A 244 9.22 -3.78 20.80
N GLY A 245 8.92 -3.67 22.10
CA GLY A 245 9.33 -2.48 22.86
C GLY A 245 8.62 -1.23 22.32
N ASP A 246 9.41 -0.22 21.98
CA ASP A 246 8.95 1.00 21.29
C ASP A 246 9.02 0.87 19.75
N ASP A 247 9.70 -0.16 19.24
CA ASP A 247 9.88 -0.41 17.80
C ASP A 247 8.62 -0.98 17.15
N LEU A 248 8.42 -0.63 15.88
CA LEU A 248 7.25 -0.99 15.10
C LEU A 248 7.63 -1.59 13.77
N HIS A 249 7.31 -2.87 13.59
CA HIS A 249 7.50 -3.57 12.33
C HIS A 249 6.16 -3.84 11.66
N LEU A 250 6.16 -3.92 10.33
CA LEU A 250 4.96 -4.21 9.56
C LEU A 250 5.04 -5.59 8.93
N ALA A 251 3.89 -6.23 8.79
CA ALA A 251 3.66 -7.27 7.81
C ALA A 251 2.45 -6.87 6.96
N VAL A 252 2.48 -7.21 5.67
CA VAL A 252 1.39 -6.92 4.73
C VAL A 252 1.00 -8.19 3.99
N ARG A 253 -0.28 -8.35 3.71
CA ARG A 253 -0.77 -9.44 2.86
C ARG A 253 -0.74 -8.99 1.41
N GLN A 254 -0.07 -9.75 0.57
CA GLN A 254 0.12 -9.50 -0.86
C GLN A 254 -0.12 -10.81 -1.61
N GLU A 255 -0.94 -10.79 -2.65
CA GLU A 255 -1.30 -12.00 -3.43
C GLU A 255 -1.81 -13.18 -2.57
N GLY A 256 -2.41 -12.89 -1.41
CA GLY A 256 -2.92 -13.89 -0.44
C GLY A 256 -1.92 -14.31 0.65
N HIS A 257 -0.65 -13.93 0.55
CA HIS A 257 0.41 -14.32 1.48
C HIS A 257 0.86 -13.16 2.38
N TRP A 258 1.11 -13.43 3.67
CA TRP A 258 1.77 -12.47 4.56
C TRP A 258 3.26 -12.35 4.21
N LEU A 259 3.74 -11.12 4.09
CA LEU A 259 5.12 -10.74 3.79
C LEU A 259 5.59 -9.67 4.78
N VAL A 260 6.90 -9.52 4.95
CA VAL A 260 7.50 -8.43 5.73
C VAL A 260 7.18 -7.10 5.05
N GLY A 261 6.50 -6.20 5.76
CA GLY A 261 6.10 -4.90 5.28
C GLY A 261 7.28 -3.93 5.18
N PRO A 262 7.10 -2.79 4.49
CA PRO A 262 8.07 -1.70 4.54
C PRO A 262 8.24 -1.18 5.98
N ASP A 263 9.37 -0.53 6.24
CA ASP A 263 9.58 0.29 7.42
C ASP A 263 8.47 1.36 7.54
N PRO A 264 7.81 1.48 8.71
CA PRO A 264 6.73 2.46 8.90
C PRO A 264 7.18 3.93 8.77
N GLU A 265 8.45 4.28 8.95
CA GLU A 265 8.92 5.66 8.75
C GLU A 265 8.76 6.11 7.28
N GLY A 266 8.78 5.16 6.33
CA GLY A 266 8.48 5.42 4.93
C GLY A 266 6.98 5.50 4.58
N LEU A 267 6.06 5.31 5.54
CA LEU A 267 4.61 5.31 5.30
C LEU A 267 3.92 6.60 5.74
N ALA A 268 4.21 7.69 5.03
CA ALA A 268 3.40 8.90 5.15
C ALA A 268 1.90 8.61 4.86
N SER A 269 1.01 9.01 5.77
CA SER A 269 -0.47 9.07 5.67
C SER A 269 -1.33 7.80 5.88
N ASP A 270 -0.78 6.59 5.97
CA ASP A 270 -1.55 5.39 6.36
C ASP A 270 -0.93 4.74 7.62
N GLU A 271 -1.17 5.37 8.79
CA GLU A 271 -0.68 4.87 10.08
C GLU A 271 -1.07 3.39 10.29
N PRO A 272 -0.13 2.51 10.67
CA PRO A 272 -0.41 1.09 10.86
C PRO A 272 -1.38 0.87 12.04
N PRO A 273 -2.17 -0.22 12.04
CA PRO A 273 -3.16 -0.49 13.06
C PRO A 273 -2.51 -0.69 14.43
N THR A 274 -2.53 0.32 15.29
CA THR A 274 -2.00 0.16 16.65
C THR A 274 -2.82 -0.87 17.43
N ALA A 275 -2.19 -1.62 18.34
CA ALA A 275 -2.87 -2.60 19.20
C ALA A 275 -3.99 -1.98 20.07
N ALA A 276 -4.06 -0.65 20.19
CA ALA A 276 -5.12 0.09 20.87
C ALA A 276 -6.41 0.30 20.04
N GLU A 277 -6.37 0.17 18.70
CA GLU A 277 -7.56 0.43 17.86
C GLU A 277 -8.75 -0.50 18.15
N PRO A 278 -8.57 -1.83 18.35
CA PRO A 278 -9.68 -2.72 18.66
C PRO A 278 -10.35 -2.37 20.01
N ASP A 279 -9.58 -1.85 20.97
CA ASP A 279 -10.10 -1.42 22.27
C ASP A 279 -10.86 -0.10 22.19
N LEU A 280 -10.41 0.83 21.37
CA LEU A 280 -11.12 2.08 21.09
C LEU A 280 -12.50 1.80 20.49
N GLU A 281 -12.59 1.01 19.42
CA GLU A 281 -13.90 0.64 18.83
C GLU A 281 -14.79 -0.10 19.83
N ARG A 282 -14.24 -1.07 20.59
CA ARG A 282 -14.99 -1.81 21.63
C ARG A 282 -15.49 -0.90 22.74
N CYS A 283 -14.73 0.12 23.12
CA CYS A 283 -15.13 1.07 24.16
C CYS A 283 -16.25 1.98 23.66
N TRP A 284 -16.14 2.55 22.45
CA TRP A 284 -17.20 3.37 21.85
C TRP A 284 -18.51 2.59 21.64
N ARG A 285 -18.44 1.31 21.24
CA ARG A 285 -19.63 0.43 21.17
C ARG A 285 -20.28 0.26 22.56
N ARG A 286 -19.49 0.01 23.61
CA ARG A 286 -19.99 -0.07 25.01
C ARG A 286 -20.58 1.25 25.52
N ALA A 287 -20.08 2.39 25.08
CA ALA A 287 -20.65 3.70 25.38
C ALA A 287 -22.03 3.94 24.72
N GLY A 288 -22.38 3.16 23.69
CA GLY A 288 -23.62 3.27 22.94
C GLY A 288 -23.49 3.97 21.58
N ALA A 289 -22.27 4.16 21.08
CA ALA A 289 -22.04 4.65 19.72
C ALA A 289 -22.05 3.50 18.70
N SER A 290 -22.44 3.81 17.47
CA SER A 290 -22.17 2.96 16.31
C SER A 290 -20.78 3.27 15.75
N ILE A 291 -20.13 2.30 15.13
CA ILE A 291 -18.84 2.50 14.44
C ILE A 291 -19.09 2.50 12.93
N ALA A 292 -18.61 3.53 12.23
CA ALA A 292 -18.63 3.57 10.78
C ALA A 292 -17.43 2.82 10.21
N THR A 293 -17.72 1.92 9.28
CA THR A 293 -16.73 1.11 8.57
C THR A 293 -16.73 1.40 7.07
N THR A 294 -17.81 1.99 6.55
CA THR A 294 -18.02 2.34 5.14
C THR A 294 -18.71 3.70 5.02
N ALA A 295 -18.59 4.37 3.87
CA ALA A 295 -19.33 5.61 3.60
C ALA A 295 -20.86 5.44 3.74
N ARG A 296 -21.38 4.24 3.45
CA ARG A 296 -22.81 3.90 3.57
C ARG A 296 -23.31 4.02 5.02
N ASP A 297 -22.45 3.84 6.01
CA ASP A 297 -22.78 4.00 7.43
C ASP A 297 -23.05 5.45 7.79
N LEU A 298 -22.28 6.37 7.20
CA LEU A 298 -22.32 7.83 7.42
C LEU A 298 -23.16 8.61 6.41
N ARG A 299 -23.90 7.94 5.51
CA ARG A 299 -24.72 8.60 4.48
C ARG A 299 -25.74 9.62 5.03
N PHE A 300 -26.15 9.47 6.29
CA PHE A 300 -27.01 10.43 7.00
C PHE A 300 -26.34 11.80 7.21
N ALA A 301 -25.01 11.86 7.21
CA ALA A 301 -24.23 13.09 7.34
C ALA A 301 -23.85 13.70 5.98
N VAL A 302 -24.17 13.02 4.87
CA VAL A 302 -23.86 13.49 3.51
C VAL A 302 -25.03 14.33 2.99
N GLY A 303 -24.89 15.66 3.08
CA GLY A 303 -25.86 16.63 2.56
C GLY A 303 -26.33 17.65 3.61
N ASP A 304 -26.20 17.35 4.90
CA ASP A 304 -26.49 18.27 5.98
C ASP A 304 -25.44 19.38 6.11
N ARG A 305 -25.88 20.60 6.48
CA ARG A 305 -24.97 21.64 6.95
C ARG A 305 -24.39 21.22 8.30
N VAL A 306 -23.09 20.89 8.33
CA VAL A 306 -22.30 20.78 9.56
C VAL A 306 -22.53 22.03 10.40
N ARG A 307 -23.08 21.86 11.60
CA ARG A 307 -23.46 22.97 12.49
C ARG A 307 -22.33 23.39 13.43
N ALA A 308 -21.47 22.45 13.79
CA ALA A 308 -20.26 22.73 14.56
C ALA A 308 -19.18 21.69 14.29
N LEU A 309 -17.93 22.15 14.27
CA LEU A 309 -16.72 21.36 14.34
C LEU A 309 -16.02 21.69 15.68
N SER A 310 -15.43 20.70 16.32
CA SER A 310 -14.61 20.88 17.52
C SER A 310 -13.42 19.95 17.42
N VAL A 311 -12.22 20.52 17.56
CA VAL A 311 -10.93 19.84 17.59
C VAL A 311 -10.33 20.07 18.97
N ASN A 312 -9.90 19.03 19.68
CA ASN A 312 -9.14 19.11 20.92
C ASN A 312 -8.16 17.94 20.96
N ASP A 313 -6.86 18.18 21.17
CA ASP A 313 -5.84 17.15 21.41
C ASP A 313 -5.85 15.96 20.41
N GLY A 314 -6.03 16.23 19.12
CA GLY A 314 -6.12 15.19 18.07
C GLY A 314 -7.47 14.44 17.99
N HIS A 315 -8.44 14.82 18.81
CA HIS A 315 -9.83 14.34 18.74
C HIS A 315 -10.71 15.35 18.00
N ILE A 316 -11.45 14.88 16.99
CA ILE A 316 -12.37 15.70 16.21
C ILE A 316 -13.81 15.24 16.42
N SER A 317 -14.70 16.20 16.66
CA SER A 317 -16.13 16.03 16.85
C SER A 317 -16.90 16.90 15.85
N ILE A 318 -17.66 16.27 14.96
CA ILE A 318 -18.52 16.94 13.98
C ILE A 318 -19.98 16.79 14.39
N LYS A 319 -20.71 17.90 14.49
CA LYS A 319 -22.14 17.94 14.85
C LYS A 319 -23.00 18.39 13.67
N GLY A 320 -23.97 17.56 13.29
CA GLY A 320 -25.03 17.87 12.34
C GLY A 320 -26.28 18.45 12.99
N ALA A 321 -27.44 18.22 12.38
CA ALA A 321 -28.74 18.63 12.92
C ALA A 321 -29.19 17.75 14.10
N ASP A 322 -29.21 16.45 13.87
CA ASP A 322 -29.61 15.39 14.81
C ASP A 322 -28.45 14.40 15.11
N TRP A 323 -27.42 14.34 14.26
CA TRP A 323 -26.30 13.42 14.41
C TRP A 323 -25.01 14.06 14.94
N ARG A 324 -24.10 13.22 15.46
CA ARG A 324 -22.73 13.59 15.81
C ARG A 324 -21.76 12.46 15.47
N ILE A 325 -20.60 12.83 14.94
CA ILE A 325 -19.49 11.94 14.58
C ILE A 325 -18.29 12.33 15.44
N PHE A 326 -17.58 11.34 15.95
CA PHE A 326 -16.33 11.46 16.69
C PHE A 326 -15.27 10.64 15.98
N TYR A 327 -14.09 11.21 15.78
CA TYR A 327 -12.92 10.46 15.32
C TYR A 327 -11.64 10.98 15.95
N THR A 328 -10.63 10.12 15.97
CA THR A 328 -9.26 10.45 16.34
C THR A 328 -8.42 10.50 15.08
N GLU A 329 -7.65 11.58 14.93
CA GLU A 329 -6.60 11.62 13.93
C GLU A 329 -5.42 10.76 14.38
N SER A 330 -4.75 10.16 13.40
CA SER A 330 -3.35 9.75 13.54
C SER A 330 -2.51 11.01 13.74
N ARG A 331 -1.54 11.01 14.66
CA ARG A 331 -0.74 12.20 15.00
C ARG A 331 -0.07 12.78 13.73
N GLY A 332 -0.15 14.11 13.52
CA GLY A 332 0.70 14.80 12.54
C GLY A 332 0.17 16.08 11.87
N SER A 333 -1.12 16.41 11.97
CA SER A 333 -1.77 17.48 11.19
C SER A 333 -1.88 18.84 11.90
N ASP A 334 -0.77 19.56 12.09
CA ASP A 334 -0.72 20.92 12.70
C ASP A 334 -1.22 22.06 11.79
N THR A 335 -2.20 21.84 10.90
CA THR A 335 -2.69 22.90 9.98
C THR A 335 -4.23 23.06 9.92
N PRO A 336 -4.78 24.24 10.29
CA PRO A 336 -6.24 24.50 10.26
C PRO A 336 -6.91 24.45 8.88
N ARG A 337 -6.14 24.41 7.78
CA ARG A 337 -6.71 24.28 6.43
C ARG A 337 -7.14 22.84 6.08
N PHE A 338 -6.64 21.83 6.79
CA PHE A 338 -6.98 20.42 6.51
C PHE A 338 -8.44 20.07 6.86
N GLU A 339 -9.04 20.72 7.86
CA GLU A 339 -10.32 20.36 8.48
C GLU A 339 -11.48 20.12 7.50
N ARG A 340 -11.63 20.97 6.46
CA ARG A 340 -12.70 20.85 5.46
C ARG A 340 -12.45 19.77 4.41
N VAL A 341 -11.19 19.43 4.13
CA VAL A 341 -10.81 18.34 3.22
C VAL A 341 -10.96 17.00 3.95
N LEU A 342 -10.48 16.96 5.20
CA LEU A 342 -10.48 15.75 6.02
C LEU A 342 -11.90 15.28 6.37
N HIS A 343 -12.85 16.19 6.60
CA HIS A 343 -14.27 15.84 6.73
C HIS A 343 -14.82 15.07 5.52
N LYS A 344 -14.53 15.52 4.28
CA LYS A 344 -14.96 14.81 3.06
C LYS A 344 -14.27 13.45 2.92
N SER A 345 -12.99 13.36 3.33
CA SER A 345 -12.25 12.09 3.38
C SER A 345 -12.91 11.11 4.37
N ILE A 346 -13.21 11.53 5.60
CA ILE A 346 -13.83 10.67 6.63
C ILE A 346 -15.26 10.25 6.25
N LEU A 347 -16.07 11.11 5.65
CA LEU A 347 -17.41 10.73 5.17
C LEU A 347 -17.37 9.70 4.01
N SER A 348 -16.36 9.77 3.15
CA SER A 348 -16.20 8.87 1.99
C SER A 348 -15.39 7.61 2.31
N LYS A 349 -14.50 7.65 3.29
CA LYS A 349 -13.59 6.56 3.70
C LYS A 349 -13.38 6.56 5.23
N PRO A 350 -14.37 6.15 6.05
CA PRO A 350 -14.25 6.23 7.52
C PRO A 350 -13.05 5.47 8.09
N ARG A 351 -12.57 4.45 7.37
CA ARG A 351 -11.40 3.64 7.75
C ARG A 351 -10.06 4.37 7.67
N THR A 352 -9.99 5.62 7.19
CA THR A 352 -8.77 6.45 7.24
C THR A 352 -8.55 7.17 8.56
N ALA A 353 -9.46 7.02 9.54
CA ALA A 353 -9.20 7.38 10.93
C ALA A 353 -9.11 6.12 11.81
N ARG A 354 -8.47 6.27 12.98
CA ARG A 354 -8.27 5.20 13.97
C ARG A 354 -9.60 4.54 14.35
N ALA A 355 -10.59 5.35 14.71
CA ALA A 355 -12.00 4.96 14.80
C ALA A 355 -12.92 6.11 14.41
N VAL A 356 -14.05 5.82 13.77
CA VAL A 356 -15.13 6.79 13.48
C VAL A 356 -16.40 6.34 14.18
N ALA A 357 -16.64 6.85 15.38
CA ALA A 357 -17.83 6.60 16.16
C ALA A 357 -18.93 7.62 15.81
N TYR A 358 -20.19 7.19 15.76
CA TYR A 358 -21.31 8.08 15.47
C TYR A 358 -22.56 7.76 16.30
N VAL A 359 -23.38 8.79 16.50
CA VAL A 359 -24.67 8.70 17.18
C VAL A 359 -25.71 9.47 16.35
N ARG A 360 -26.74 8.76 15.87
CA ARG A 360 -27.80 9.34 15.01
C ARG A 360 -28.90 10.08 15.79
N ASP A 361 -29.08 9.79 17.08
CA ASP A 361 -30.06 10.48 17.93
C ASP A 361 -29.37 11.54 18.81
N ALA A 362 -29.68 12.81 18.58
CA ALA A 362 -29.20 13.95 19.36
C ALA A 362 -29.48 13.82 20.86
N ARG A 363 -30.58 13.17 21.25
CA ARG A 363 -30.97 12.97 22.65
C ARG A 363 -30.05 11.98 23.35
N ALA A 364 -29.44 11.06 22.62
CA ALA A 364 -28.46 10.12 23.14
C ALA A 364 -27.05 10.72 23.26
N HIS A 365 -26.72 11.80 22.54
CA HIS A 365 -25.35 12.36 22.49
C HIS A 365 -24.73 12.61 23.88
N PRO A 366 -25.40 13.27 24.86
CA PRO A 366 -24.76 13.56 26.15
C PRO A 366 -24.44 12.29 26.94
N ARG A 367 -25.29 11.27 26.85
CA ARG A 367 -25.11 9.98 27.55
C ARG A 367 -23.97 9.17 26.93
N VAL A 368 -23.88 9.13 25.60
CA VAL A 368 -22.80 8.43 24.89
C VAL A 368 -21.46 9.12 25.17
N VAL A 369 -21.40 10.45 25.10
CA VAL A 369 -20.16 11.21 25.41
C VAL A 369 -19.73 11.02 26.87
N ALA A 370 -20.67 11.03 27.82
CA ALA A 370 -20.35 10.79 29.22
C ALA A 370 -19.77 9.39 29.46
N ARG A 371 -20.32 8.36 28.81
CA ARG A 371 -19.82 6.97 28.89
C ARG A 371 -18.53 6.73 28.10
N ALA A 372 -18.28 7.51 27.05
CA ALA A 372 -17.09 7.39 26.22
C ALA A 372 -15.87 8.17 26.75
N ARG A 373 -16.01 8.91 27.86
CA ARG A 373 -14.94 9.72 28.46
C ARG A 373 -13.67 8.92 28.74
N ASP A 374 -13.81 7.67 29.16
CA ASP A 374 -12.68 6.82 29.54
C ASP A 374 -12.11 6.00 28.37
N CYS A 375 -12.65 6.17 27.15
CA CYS A 375 -12.23 5.43 25.96
C CYS A 375 -10.91 5.93 25.32
N GLY A 376 -10.05 6.61 26.08
CA GLY A 376 -8.71 7.02 25.62
C GLY A 376 -8.61 8.44 25.04
N GLY A 377 -9.13 9.44 25.76
CA GLY A 377 -8.85 10.85 25.47
C GLY A 377 -9.32 11.77 26.60
N PRO A 378 -8.60 12.84 26.97
CA PRO A 378 -8.99 13.75 28.05
C PRO A 378 -10.15 14.66 27.63
N LEU A 379 -11.35 14.10 27.45
CA LEU A 379 -12.59 14.84 27.19
C LEU A 379 -13.07 15.61 28.43
N LYS A 380 -12.29 16.62 28.82
CA LYS A 380 -12.72 17.78 29.62
C LYS A 380 -13.64 18.66 28.78
N TYR A 381 -14.78 18.11 28.37
CA TYR A 381 -15.93 18.92 27.98
C TYR A 381 -16.43 19.67 29.22
N THR A 382 -15.88 20.87 29.45
CA THR A 382 -16.55 21.89 30.24
C THR A 382 -17.77 22.32 29.44
N LEU A 383 -18.93 21.73 29.75
CA LEU A 383 -20.21 22.19 29.25
C LEU A 383 -20.45 23.60 29.82
N LYS A 384 -20.01 24.64 29.09
CA LYS A 384 -20.53 25.98 29.33
C LYS A 384 -22.04 25.92 29.07
N PRO A 385 -22.89 26.36 30.01
CA PRO A 385 -24.30 26.57 29.73
C PRO A 385 -24.41 27.55 28.56
N VAL A 386 -25.15 27.16 27.53
CA VAL A 386 -25.62 28.13 26.54
C VAL A 386 -26.90 28.72 27.13
N GLY A 387 -26.80 29.97 27.59
CA GLY A 387 -27.94 30.86 27.75
C GLY A 387 -28.28 31.49 26.41
#